data_AF-A0A1M4ZKJ5-F1
#
_entry.id   AF-A0A1M4ZKJ5-F1
#
_cell.length_a   1.000
_cell.length_b   1.000
_cell.length_c   1.000
_cell.angle_alpha   90.00
_cell.angle_beta   90.00
_cell.angle_gamma   90.00
#
_symmetry.space_group_name_H-M   'P 1'
#
loop_
_entity.id
_entity.type
_entity.pdbx_description
1 polymer ?
#
loop_
_entity_poly.entity_id
_entity_poly.type
_entity_poly.pdbx_seq_one_letter_code
_entity_poly.pdbx_strand_id
1 'polypeptide(L)'
;MRKKGFTLIEMTIVVAILGILLSIAYMNFTKSIINSRLDSAASEIASMLRDVYENGNKSMDYNTYYVKINKNEGTYRIELIKKEANEKVIRSAEYKDININFYIEENENNKSKIEFRDVNFIFFTSEGGLKVKYSLNEDGQEINLIQISNKSENNSKRVYIDKIPAGNIRVE
;
A
#
# COMPACT_ATOMS: atom_id res chain seq x y z
N MET A 1 54.77 24.22 -22.47
CA MET A 1 53.90 23.68 -21.39
C MET A 1 53.65 22.21 -21.65
N ARG A 2 54.13 21.29 -20.79
CA ARG A 2 53.86 19.84 -20.92
C ARG A 2 52.48 19.53 -20.31
N LYS A 3 51.51 19.15 -21.14
CA LYS A 3 50.24 18.59 -20.66
C LYS A 3 50.54 17.20 -20.08
N LYS A 4 50.34 17.02 -18.77
CA LYS A 4 50.35 15.69 -18.14
C LYS A 4 49.01 15.02 -18.47
N GLY A 5 49.04 13.93 -19.23
CA GLY A 5 47.88 13.10 -19.52
C GLY A 5 47.68 12.02 -18.44
N PHE A 6 46.48 11.46 -18.36
CA PHE A 6 46.19 10.27 -17.55
C PHE A 6 46.95 9.06 -18.11
N THR A 7 47.56 8.27 -17.23
CA THR A 7 48.21 7.02 -17.60
C THR A 7 47.17 5.90 -17.76
N LEU A 8 47.54 4.87 -18.55
CA LEU A 8 46.67 3.72 -18.77
C LEU A 8 46.36 2.99 -17.46
N ILE A 9 47.36 2.86 -16.58
CA ILE A 9 47.23 2.19 -15.29
C ILE A 9 46.29 2.95 -14.34
N GLU A 10 46.35 4.29 -14.34
CA GLU A 10 45.42 5.11 -13.56
C GLU A 10 43.98 4.90 -14.04
N MET A 11 43.74 4.81 -15.35
CA MET A 11 42.42 4.51 -15.89
C MET A 11 41.93 3.11 -15.49
N THR A 12 42.79 2.09 -15.52
CA THR A 12 42.42 0.73 -15.09
C THR A 12 42.01 0.68 -13.62
N ILE A 13 42.76 1.36 -12.74
CA ILE A 13 42.44 1.41 -11.31
C ILE A 13 41.12 2.15 -11.08
N VAL A 14 40.88 3.27 -11.76
CA VAL A 14 39.63 4.03 -11.64
C VAL A 14 38.42 3.19 -12.06
N VAL A 15 38.50 2.49 -13.20
CA VAL A 15 37.40 1.62 -13.66
C VAL A 15 37.17 0.45 -12.70
N ALA A 16 38.25 -0.13 -12.14
CA ALA A 16 38.12 -1.18 -11.15
C ALA A 16 37.39 -0.70 -9.88
N ILE A 17 37.73 0.48 -9.36
CA ILE A 17 37.06 1.08 -8.20
C ILE A 17 35.59 1.42 -8.53
N LEU A 18 35.32 1.98 -9.72
CA LEU A 18 33.95 2.28 -10.16
C LEU A 18 33.09 1.03 -10.24
N GLY A 19 33.63 -0.09 -10.73
CA GLY A 19 32.92 -1.38 -10.76
C GLY A 19 32.45 -1.81 -9.38
N ILE A 20 33.34 -1.73 -8.38
CA ILE A 20 33.02 -2.08 -6.98
C ILE A 20 31.91 -1.17 -6.42
N LEU A 21 32.01 0.14 -6.64
CA LEU A 21 31.02 1.11 -6.16
C LEU A 21 29.64 0.89 -6.81
N LEU A 22 29.60 0.62 -8.11
CA LEU A 22 28.35 0.36 -8.84
C LEU A 22 27.63 -0.88 -8.33
N SER A 23 28.37 -1.96 -8.00
CA SER A 23 27.77 -3.17 -7.44
C SER A 23 27.05 -2.90 -6.10
N ILE A 24 27.68 -2.13 -5.20
CA ILE A 24 27.08 -1.77 -3.90
C ILE A 24 25.90 -0.83 -4.09
N ALA A 25 26.05 0.19 -4.95
CA ALA A 25 25.01 1.17 -5.23
C ALA A 25 23.74 0.52 -5.80
N TYR A 26 23.90 -0.44 -6.71
CA TYR A 26 22.78 -1.15 -7.33
C TYR A 26 21.91 -1.88 -6.29
N MET A 27 22.51 -2.64 -5.37
CA MET A 27 21.77 -3.37 -4.33
C MET A 27 21.02 -2.43 -3.38
N ASN A 28 21.62 -1.29 -3.03
CA ASN A 28 20.97 -0.32 -2.14
C ASN A 28 19.82 0.41 -2.84
N PHE A 29 19.99 0.74 -4.12
CA PHE A 29 18.98 1.42 -4.91
C PHE A 29 17.72 0.56 -5.10
N THR A 30 17.86 -0.74 -5.39
CA THR A 30 16.71 -1.64 -5.55
C THR A 30 15.90 -1.77 -4.26
N LYS A 31 16.56 -1.91 -3.11
CA LYS A 31 15.89 -1.92 -1.79
C LYS A 31 15.14 -0.62 -1.50
N SER A 32 15.73 0.53 -1.84
CA SER A 32 15.10 1.84 -1.66
C SER A 32 13.83 1.99 -2.50
N ILE A 33 13.87 1.54 -3.77
CA ILE A 33 12.67 1.54 -4.62
C ILE A 33 11.56 0.65 -4.02
N ILE A 34 11.91 -0.54 -3.54
CA ILE A 34 10.94 -1.47 -2.94
C ILE A 34 10.25 -0.81 -1.74
N ASN A 35 11.02 -0.21 -0.83
CA ASN A 35 10.47 0.45 0.35
C ASN A 35 9.60 1.66 -0.04
N SER A 36 10.06 2.49 -0.98
CA SER A 36 9.28 3.63 -1.47
C SER A 36 7.95 3.20 -2.08
N ARG A 37 7.89 2.07 -2.80
CA ARG A 37 6.64 1.52 -3.34
C ARG A 37 5.70 1.06 -2.22
N LEU A 38 6.20 0.38 -1.20
CA LEU A 38 5.40 -0.06 -0.04
C LEU A 38 4.86 1.15 0.74
N ASP A 39 5.71 2.15 0.99
CA ASP A 39 5.32 3.40 1.66
C ASP A 39 4.26 4.14 0.87
N SER A 40 4.41 4.21 -0.46
CA SER A 40 3.44 4.85 -1.35
C SER A 40 2.11 4.11 -1.33
N ALA A 41 2.11 2.77 -1.40
CA ALA A 41 0.89 1.96 -1.34
C ALA A 41 0.17 2.11 0.00
N ALA A 42 0.89 2.05 1.11
CA ALA A 42 0.32 2.20 2.44
C ALA A 42 -0.25 3.59 2.68
N SER A 43 0.49 4.62 2.26
CA SER A 43 0.06 6.01 2.37
C SER A 43 -1.16 6.30 1.50
N GLU A 44 -1.23 5.74 0.29
CA GLU A 44 -2.36 5.94 -0.60
C GLU A 44 -3.62 5.23 -0.07
N ILE A 45 -3.51 3.98 0.40
CA ILE A 45 -4.64 3.29 1.05
C ILE A 45 -5.12 4.10 2.26
N ALA A 46 -4.20 4.53 3.13
CA ALA A 46 -4.56 5.32 4.30
C ALA A 46 -5.25 6.65 3.91
N SER A 47 -4.75 7.33 2.87
CA SER A 47 -5.32 8.57 2.35
C SER A 47 -6.74 8.35 1.80
N MET A 48 -6.93 7.33 0.94
CA MET A 48 -8.24 6.98 0.39
C MET A 48 -9.23 6.58 1.48
N LEU A 49 -8.79 5.83 2.50
CA LEU A 49 -9.65 5.47 3.63
C LEU A 49 -10.05 6.68 4.48
N ARG A 50 -9.15 7.63 4.73
CA ARG A 50 -9.52 8.90 5.37
C ARG A 50 -10.56 9.65 4.55
N ASP A 51 -10.39 9.71 3.23
CA ASP A 51 -11.36 10.34 2.33
C ASP A 51 -12.72 9.63 2.39
N VAL A 52 -12.78 8.29 2.45
CA VAL A 52 -14.04 7.55 2.63
C VAL A 52 -14.71 7.95 3.94
N TYR A 53 -13.97 7.93 5.04
CA TYR A 53 -14.51 8.23 6.36
C TYR A 53 -15.01 9.67 6.46
N GLU A 54 -14.22 10.64 6.00
CA GLU A 54 -14.60 12.05 6.00
C GLU A 54 -15.85 12.32 5.16
N ASN A 55 -15.92 11.73 3.96
CA ASN A 55 -17.08 11.93 3.09
C ASN A 55 -18.32 11.23 3.67
N GLY A 56 -18.16 10.02 4.23
CA GLY A 56 -19.24 9.31 4.91
C GLY A 56 -19.79 10.07 6.12
N ASN A 57 -18.91 10.69 6.92
CA ASN A 57 -19.31 11.58 8.01
C ASN A 57 -20.07 12.82 7.50
N LYS A 58 -19.58 13.47 6.44
CA LYS A 58 -20.21 14.67 5.86
C LYS A 58 -21.61 14.39 5.32
N SER A 59 -21.83 13.21 4.71
CA SER A 59 -23.13 12.82 4.16
C SER A 59 -24.00 12.01 5.13
N MET A 60 -23.50 11.65 6.32
CA MET A 60 -24.09 10.65 7.22
C MET A 60 -24.44 9.33 6.49
N ASP A 61 -23.64 8.96 5.51
CA ASP A 61 -23.83 7.75 4.70
C ASP A 61 -22.48 7.08 4.38
N TYR A 62 -22.21 5.98 5.06
CA TYR A 62 -20.96 5.22 4.95
C TYR A 62 -20.98 4.13 3.88
N ASN A 63 -22.10 3.98 3.14
CA ASN A 63 -22.20 3.01 2.06
C ASN A 63 -21.97 3.64 0.67
N THR A 64 -21.99 4.98 0.59
CA THR A 64 -21.78 5.70 -0.67
C THR A 64 -20.31 5.73 -1.08
N TYR A 65 -19.37 5.95 -0.16
CA TYR A 65 -17.94 5.97 -0.49
C TYR A 65 -17.25 4.69 -0.01
N TYR A 66 -16.33 4.17 -0.82
CA TYR A 66 -15.57 2.97 -0.47
C TYR A 66 -14.26 2.85 -1.23
N VAL A 67 -13.36 2.03 -0.70
CA VAL A 67 -12.15 1.62 -1.40
C VAL A 67 -12.36 0.24 -2.02
N LYS A 68 -12.16 0.12 -3.33
CA LYS A 68 -12.17 -1.14 -4.07
C LYS A 68 -10.74 -1.54 -4.36
N ILE A 69 -10.36 -2.75 -3.95
CA ILE A 69 -9.06 -3.35 -4.24
C ILE A 69 -9.29 -4.54 -5.17
N ASN A 70 -8.85 -4.40 -6.42
CA ASN A 70 -8.87 -5.45 -7.42
C ASN A 70 -7.46 -6.04 -7.57
N LYS A 71 -7.35 -7.35 -7.55
CA LYS A 71 -6.12 -8.09 -7.81
C LYS A 71 -6.22 -8.75 -9.18
N ASN A 72 -5.39 -8.32 -10.12
CA ASN A 72 -5.33 -8.85 -11.49
C ASN A 72 -3.92 -9.32 -11.79
N GLU A 73 -3.72 -10.60 -12.07
CA GLU A 73 -2.45 -11.19 -12.58
C GLU A 73 -1.16 -10.55 -12.00
N GLY A 74 -1.13 -10.38 -10.68
CA GLY A 74 0.04 -9.88 -9.96
C GLY A 74 0.15 -8.37 -9.80
N THR A 75 -0.81 -7.59 -10.28
CA THR A 75 -1.02 -6.18 -9.96
C THR A 75 -2.20 -6.01 -9.01
N TYR A 76 -2.15 -4.96 -8.19
CA TYR A 76 -3.26 -4.52 -7.35
C TYR A 76 -3.67 -3.13 -7.81
N ARG A 77 -4.95 -2.98 -8.17
CA ARG A 77 -5.58 -1.69 -8.46
C ARG A 77 -6.45 -1.28 -7.29
N ILE A 78 -6.15 -0.13 -6.71
CA ILE A 78 -6.80 0.42 -5.53
C ILE A 78 -7.56 1.67 -5.97
N GLU A 79 -8.86 1.70 -5.73
CA GLU A 79 -9.73 2.76 -6.22
C GLU A 79 -10.61 3.30 -5.10
N LEU A 80 -10.63 4.62 -4.96
CA LEU A 80 -11.66 5.32 -4.21
C LEU A 80 -12.87 5.50 -5.12
N ILE A 81 -13.99 4.92 -4.73
CA ILE A 81 -15.23 4.92 -5.51
C ILE A 81 -16.33 5.64 -4.73
N LYS A 82 -17.13 6.40 -5.48
CA LYS A 82 -18.44 6.87 -5.04
C LYS A 82 -19.52 6.08 -5.75
N LYS A 83 -20.41 5.47 -4.96
CA LYS A 83 -21.61 4.79 -5.44
C LYS A 83 -22.62 5.84 -5.90
N GLU A 84 -22.81 5.93 -7.20
CA GLU A 84 -23.91 6.69 -7.81
C GLU A 84 -24.75 5.71 -8.67
N ALA A 85 -25.52 6.20 -9.64
CA ALA A 85 -26.22 5.33 -10.59
C ALA A 85 -25.25 4.39 -11.33
N ASN A 86 -24.00 4.83 -11.51
CA ASN A 86 -22.85 4.01 -11.90
C ASN A 86 -21.70 4.25 -10.91
N GLU A 87 -20.80 3.26 -10.73
CA GLU A 87 -19.57 3.45 -9.94
C GLU A 87 -18.74 4.60 -10.53
N LYS A 88 -18.49 5.65 -9.75
CA LYS A 88 -17.61 6.75 -10.16
C LYS A 88 -16.27 6.61 -9.45
N VAL A 89 -15.21 6.36 -10.21
CA VAL A 89 -13.83 6.35 -9.69
C VAL A 89 -13.38 7.78 -9.44
N ILE A 90 -13.10 8.10 -8.17
CA ILE A 90 -12.60 9.41 -7.75
C ILE A 90 -11.07 9.43 -7.83
N ARG A 91 -10.43 8.34 -7.41
CA ARG A 91 -8.98 8.19 -7.40
C ARG A 91 -8.62 6.74 -7.64
N SER A 92 -7.49 6.51 -8.32
CA SER A 92 -6.99 5.18 -8.62
C SER A 92 -5.47 5.16 -8.49
N ALA A 93 -4.94 4.07 -7.96
CA ALA A 93 -3.52 3.78 -7.92
C ALA A 93 -3.29 2.30 -8.25
N GLU A 94 -2.20 2.01 -8.97
CA GLU A 94 -1.81 0.66 -9.36
C GLU A 94 -0.43 0.32 -8.81
N TYR A 95 -0.33 -0.85 -8.20
CA TYR A 95 0.91 -1.35 -7.63
C TYR A 95 1.22 -2.76 -8.14
N LYS A 96 2.49 -2.99 -8.47
CA LYS A 96 3.03 -4.28 -8.88
C LYS A 96 3.92 -4.84 -7.78
N ASP A 97 4.11 -6.16 -7.79
CA ASP A 97 5.04 -6.87 -6.91
C ASP A 97 4.77 -6.73 -5.41
N ILE A 98 3.54 -6.34 -5.04
CA ILE A 98 3.05 -6.30 -3.66
C ILE A 98 2.02 -7.40 -3.40
N ASN A 99 1.77 -7.69 -2.14
CA ASN A 99 0.62 -8.45 -1.65
C ASN A 99 -0.11 -7.61 -0.61
N ILE A 100 -1.44 -7.61 -0.65
CA ILE A 100 -2.28 -6.96 0.34
C ILE A 100 -3.01 -8.04 1.10
N ASN A 101 -2.97 -7.96 2.43
CA ASN A 101 -3.62 -8.90 3.32
C ASN A 101 -4.39 -8.12 4.40
N PHE A 102 -5.55 -8.64 4.78
CA PHE A 102 -6.39 -8.04 5.81
C PHE A 102 -6.35 -8.88 7.07
N TYR A 103 -6.38 -8.22 8.23
CA TYR A 103 -6.33 -8.89 9.52
C TYR A 103 -7.30 -8.28 10.52
N ILE A 104 -7.75 -9.15 11.41
CA ILE A 104 -8.31 -8.80 12.71
C ILE A 104 -7.20 -9.02 13.73
N GLU A 105 -6.72 -7.94 14.32
CA GLU A 105 -5.73 -7.93 15.38
C GLU A 105 -6.42 -7.68 16.72
N GLU A 106 -6.51 -8.72 17.55
CA GLU A 106 -7.06 -8.59 18.91
C GLU A 106 -5.98 -8.14 19.90
N ASN A 107 -4.72 -8.55 19.65
CA ASN A 107 -3.52 -8.10 20.34
C ASN A 107 -2.28 -8.31 19.45
N GLU A 108 -1.11 -7.79 19.85
CA GLU A 108 0.13 -7.85 19.03
C GLU A 108 0.51 -9.26 18.54
N ASN A 109 0.13 -10.28 19.31
CA ASN A 109 0.50 -11.69 19.07
C ASN A 109 -0.62 -12.52 18.44
N ASN A 110 -1.84 -11.98 18.35
CA ASN A 110 -3.02 -12.70 17.87
C ASN A 110 -3.64 -11.94 16.70
N LYS A 111 -3.36 -12.44 15.50
CA LYS A 111 -3.82 -11.87 14.23
C LYS A 111 -4.52 -12.95 13.42
N SER A 112 -5.79 -12.73 13.17
CA SER A 112 -6.58 -13.58 12.29
C SER A 112 -6.57 -12.99 10.89
N LYS A 113 -5.93 -13.70 9.95
CA LYS A 113 -5.91 -13.30 8.55
C LYS A 113 -7.28 -13.53 7.92
N ILE A 114 -7.78 -12.51 7.24
CA ILE A 114 -8.99 -12.60 6.43
C ILE A 114 -8.60 -12.99 5.00
N GLU A 115 -9.43 -13.82 4.36
CA GLU A 115 -9.25 -14.23 2.98
C GLU A 115 -9.22 -13.02 2.05
N PHE A 116 -8.33 -13.00 1.07
CA PHE A 116 -8.32 -11.96 0.03
C PHE A 116 -8.85 -12.58 -1.26
N ARG A 117 -9.96 -12.06 -1.80
CA ARG A 117 -10.50 -12.49 -3.09
C ARG A 117 -10.04 -11.59 -4.23
N ASP A 118 -10.39 -11.89 -5.48
CA ASP A 118 -9.96 -11.08 -6.63
C ASP A 118 -10.42 -9.61 -6.53
N VAL A 119 -11.57 -9.38 -5.90
CA VAL A 119 -12.09 -8.04 -5.61
C VAL A 119 -12.50 -7.96 -4.15
N ASN A 120 -12.08 -6.88 -3.48
CA ASN A 120 -12.43 -6.59 -2.10
C ASN A 120 -12.88 -5.14 -2.01
N PHE A 121 -13.88 -4.89 -1.20
CA PHE A 121 -14.49 -3.59 -0.98
C PHE A 121 -14.37 -3.25 0.50
N ILE A 122 -13.86 -2.05 0.79
CA ILE A 122 -13.57 -1.59 2.13
C ILE A 122 -14.46 -0.38 2.44
N PHE A 123 -15.21 -0.48 3.52
CA PHE A 123 -16.16 0.54 3.98
C PHE A 123 -15.95 0.84 5.45
N PHE A 124 -16.31 2.06 5.84
CA PHE A 124 -16.47 2.39 7.26
C PHE A 124 -17.86 2.01 7.74
N THR A 125 -17.97 1.68 9.02
CA THR A 125 -19.24 1.60 9.73
C THR A 125 -19.56 2.96 10.35
N SER A 126 -20.82 3.18 10.72
CA SER A 126 -21.25 4.39 11.44
C SER A 126 -20.57 4.56 12.80
N GLU A 127 -20.00 3.49 13.35
CA GLU A 127 -19.25 3.50 14.61
C GLU A 127 -17.76 3.77 14.41
N GLY A 128 -17.31 4.00 13.16
CA GLY A 128 -15.91 4.23 12.81
C GLY A 128 -15.06 2.98 12.65
N GLY A 129 -15.67 1.78 12.74
CA GLY A 129 -15.01 0.53 12.41
C GLY A 129 -14.83 0.37 10.90
N LEU A 130 -13.94 -0.54 10.49
CA LEU A 130 -13.69 -0.84 9.09
C LEU A 130 -14.17 -2.25 8.76
N LYS A 131 -14.86 -2.42 7.63
CA LYS A 131 -15.32 -3.72 7.14
C LYS A 131 -14.81 -3.99 5.73
N VAL A 132 -14.42 -5.24 5.48
CA VAL A 132 -14.09 -5.77 4.16
C VAL A 132 -15.22 -6.67 3.68
N LYS A 133 -15.62 -6.49 2.43
CA LYS A 133 -16.61 -7.31 1.71
C LYS A 133 -15.99 -7.82 0.41
N TYR A 134 -16.38 -9.01 -0.03
CA TYR A 134 -15.98 -9.54 -1.34
C TYR A 134 -17.03 -9.27 -2.42
N SER A 135 -18.25 -8.96 -2.00
CA SER A 135 -19.37 -8.57 -2.85
C SER A 135 -20.16 -7.48 -2.15
N LEU A 136 -20.71 -6.53 -2.90
CA LEU A 136 -21.54 -5.45 -2.37
C LEU A 136 -22.82 -5.96 -1.68
N ASN A 137 -23.20 -7.22 -1.95
CA ASN A 137 -24.42 -7.85 -1.42
C ASN A 137 -24.15 -8.73 -0.19
N GLU A 138 -22.89 -8.89 0.24
CA GLU A 138 -22.52 -9.67 1.42
C GLU A 138 -22.36 -8.79 2.66
N ASP A 139 -22.50 -9.40 3.84
CA ASP A 139 -22.10 -8.73 5.08
C ASP A 139 -20.57 -8.72 5.20
N GLY A 140 -20.04 -7.63 5.72
CA GLY A 140 -18.60 -7.39 5.77
C GLY A 140 -17.98 -7.96 7.02
N GLN A 141 -16.76 -8.47 6.88
CA GLN A 141 -15.93 -8.87 8.02
C GLN A 141 -15.19 -7.64 8.56
N GLU A 142 -15.24 -7.43 9.87
CA GLU A 142 -14.50 -6.34 10.50
C GLU A 142 -13.00 -6.55 10.36
N ILE A 143 -12.25 -5.47 10.15
CA ILE A 143 -10.79 -5.45 10.14
C ILE A 143 -10.30 -4.22 10.90
N ASN A 144 -9.05 -4.29 11.36
CA ASN A 144 -8.35 -3.15 11.94
C ASN A 144 -6.89 -3.04 11.47
N LEU A 145 -6.42 -4.00 10.67
CA LEU A 145 -5.09 -3.99 10.09
C LEU A 145 -5.12 -4.39 8.61
N ILE A 146 -4.49 -3.56 7.78
CA ILE A 146 -4.15 -3.89 6.39
C ILE A 146 -2.63 -3.99 6.32
N GLN A 147 -2.11 -5.15 5.91
CA GLN A 147 -0.68 -5.34 5.69
C GLN A 147 -0.38 -5.40 4.20
N ILE A 148 0.61 -4.61 3.78
CA ILE A 148 1.13 -4.58 2.41
C ILE A 148 2.54 -5.13 2.47
N SER A 149 2.83 -6.22 1.78
CA SER A 149 4.17 -6.81 1.74
C SER A 149 4.71 -6.87 0.31
N ASN A 150 6.03 -6.85 0.18
CA ASN A 150 6.65 -7.16 -1.11
C ASN A 150 6.54 -8.68 -1.39
N LYS A 151 6.45 -9.07 -2.67
CA LYS A 151 6.42 -10.49 -3.06
C LYS A 151 7.76 -11.20 -2.92
N SER A 152 8.85 -10.48 -3.11
CA SER A 152 10.22 -11.02 -3.23
C SER A 152 11.07 -10.79 -1.98
N GLU A 153 10.70 -9.81 -1.15
CA GLU A 153 11.45 -9.42 0.05
C GLU A 153 10.56 -9.50 1.30
N ASN A 154 11.15 -9.80 2.45
CA ASN A 154 10.45 -9.83 3.74
C ASN A 154 10.22 -8.41 4.32
N ASN A 155 9.84 -7.47 3.46
CA ASN A 155 9.50 -6.10 3.83
C ASN A 155 7.99 -5.95 3.78
N SER A 156 7.43 -5.32 4.81
CA SER A 156 6.01 -5.02 4.87
C SER A 156 5.76 -3.68 5.53
N LYS A 157 4.61 -3.10 5.18
CA LYS A 157 4.03 -1.89 5.75
C LYS A 157 2.64 -2.21 6.26
N ARG A 158 2.26 -1.56 7.35
CA ARG A 158 1.00 -1.80 8.05
C ARG A 158 0.19 -0.52 8.10
N VAL A 159 -1.08 -0.64 7.77
CA VAL A 159 -2.07 0.42 7.93
C VAL A 159 -3.00 -0.02 9.05
N TYR A 160 -2.88 0.65 10.19
CA TYR A 160 -3.71 0.42 11.37
C TYR A 160 -4.90 1.37 11.35
N ILE A 161 -6.06 0.83 11.73
CA ILE A 161 -7.30 1.59 11.85
C ILE A 161 -7.80 1.44 13.29
N ASP A 162 -7.74 2.53 14.04
CA ASP A 162 -8.21 2.54 15.42
C ASP A 162 -9.72 2.80 15.44
N LYS A 163 -10.44 2.01 16.26
CA LYS A 163 -11.87 2.28 16.52
C LYS A 163 -12.06 3.57 17.33
N ILE A 164 -11.07 3.95 18.13
CA ILE A 164 -11.12 5.12 19.02
C ILE A 164 -9.75 5.84 18.97
N PRO A 165 -9.70 7.12 18.55
CA PRO A 165 -10.82 7.90 17.99
C PRO A 165 -11.21 7.38 16.60
N ALA A 166 -12.51 7.39 16.31
CA ALA A 166 -13.07 6.87 15.06
C ALA A 166 -12.45 7.54 13.82
N GLY A 167 -12.04 6.72 12.85
CA GLY A 167 -11.40 7.19 11.62
C GLY A 167 -9.91 7.55 11.76
N ASN A 168 -9.28 7.25 12.90
CA ASN A 168 -7.84 7.38 13.02
C ASN A 168 -7.15 6.26 12.21
N ILE A 169 -6.26 6.67 11.31
CA ILE A 169 -5.52 5.76 10.44
C ILE A 169 -4.03 6.05 10.56
N ARG A 170 -3.26 5.03 10.92
CA ARG A 170 -1.80 5.10 11.12
C ARG A 170 -1.10 4.20 10.11
N VAL A 171 0.07 4.64 9.65
CA VAL A 171 0.93 3.86 8.74
C VAL A 171 2.25 3.60 9.45
N GLU A 172 2.67 2.34 9.49
CA GLU A 172 3.92 1.86 10.11
C GLU A 172 4.74 1.01 9.14
#